data_AF-A0A535MYW6-F1
#
_entry.id   AF-A0A535MYW6-F1
#
_cell.length_a   1.000
_cell.length_b   1.000
_cell.length_c   1.000
_cell.angle_alpha   90.00
_cell.angle_beta   90.00
_cell.angle_gamma   90.00
#
_symmetry.space_group_name_H-M   'P 1'
#
loop_
_entity.id
_entity.type
_entity.pdbx_description
1 polymer ?
#
loop_
_entity_poly.entity_id
_entity_poly.type
_entity_poly.pdbx_seq_one_letter_code
_entity_poly.pdbx_strand_id
1 'polypeptide(L)'
;MPTRMREAIGRVEYPPEQVDLVQGMPVEADNGRLLGRLDEARCPGLDHVAQWLVVRRGLADRRLLTNGRVKGGRGGSLVTDLRRDEWRSLTPALSDDALRERVEEALVEAGDPSVSFLRTLVIRIEAQRVFVEGYLSGPRRVEEAVRRLRAVEGVLEVRTRILTDPELEAAVARALAHDARTSGEAIRVRAVLGRIELLGQVSSAGVASAADRIAATVPGVPAVRTYLTPAPAQASGSRTRA
;
A
#
# COMPACT_ATOMS: atom_id res chain seq x y z
N MET A 1 -40.78 3.80 -25.47
CA MET A 1 -39.45 3.21 -25.25
C MET A 1 -38.96 3.69 -23.89
N PRO A 2 -38.78 2.83 -22.89
CA PRO A 2 -38.37 3.29 -21.57
C PRO A 2 -36.93 3.80 -21.66
N THR A 3 -36.73 5.05 -21.24
CA THR A 3 -35.42 5.66 -21.00
C THR A 3 -34.64 4.72 -20.10
N ARG A 4 -33.58 4.09 -20.62
CA ARG A 4 -32.65 3.32 -19.78
C ARG A 4 -32.14 4.26 -18.70
N MET A 5 -32.57 4.04 -17.47
CA MET A 5 -32.08 4.75 -16.30
C MET A 5 -30.57 4.48 -16.26
N ARG A 6 -29.77 5.51 -16.56
CA ARG A 6 -28.31 5.38 -16.53
C ARG A 6 -27.90 5.33 -15.07
N GLU A 7 -27.28 4.23 -14.64
CA GLU A 7 -26.82 4.06 -13.26
C GLU A 7 -25.71 5.07 -12.93
N ALA A 8 -25.74 5.58 -11.71
CA ALA A 8 -24.71 6.48 -11.19
C ALA A 8 -23.40 5.72 -10.97
N ILE A 9 -22.29 6.31 -11.41
CA ILE A 9 -20.93 5.73 -11.29
C ILE A 9 -20.13 6.33 -10.13
N GLY A 10 -20.69 7.29 -9.40
CA GLY A 10 -20.10 7.95 -8.24
C GLY A 10 -20.77 9.28 -7.95
N ARG A 11 -20.22 10.06 -7.02
CA ARG A 11 -20.64 11.44 -6.76
C ARG A 11 -19.43 12.35 -6.54
N VAL A 12 -19.59 13.64 -6.84
CA VAL A 12 -18.64 14.68 -6.39
C VAL A 12 -19.33 15.55 -5.36
N GLU A 13 -18.67 15.78 -4.24
CA GLU A 13 -19.09 16.78 -3.26
C GLU A 13 -18.58 18.15 -3.69
N TYR A 14 -19.51 19.05 -3.99
CA TYR A 14 -19.23 20.45 -4.23
C TYR A 14 -20.18 21.29 -3.37
N PRO A 15 -19.75 21.87 -2.23
CA PRO A 15 -20.68 22.58 -1.36
C PRO A 15 -21.37 23.74 -2.12
N PRO A 16 -22.71 23.86 -2.11
CA PRO A 16 -23.69 23.13 -1.30
C PRO A 16 -24.41 21.94 -1.99
N GLU A 17 -24.03 21.54 -3.21
CA GLU A 17 -24.74 20.54 -4.01
C GLU A 17 -23.92 19.26 -4.27
N GLN A 18 -24.54 18.10 -4.05
CA GLN A 18 -23.98 16.82 -4.51
C GLN A 18 -24.37 16.60 -5.97
N VAL A 19 -23.39 16.26 -6.81
CA VAL A 19 -23.62 15.93 -8.21
C VAL A 19 -23.41 14.43 -8.41
N ASP A 20 -24.50 13.74 -8.74
CA ASP A 20 -24.43 12.34 -9.15
C ASP A 20 -23.75 12.23 -10.51
N LEU A 21 -22.73 11.39 -10.58
CA LEU A 21 -21.94 11.18 -11.78
C LEU A 21 -22.55 10.09 -12.61
N VAL A 22 -22.71 10.35 -13.90
CA VAL A 22 -23.27 9.38 -14.85
C VAL A 22 -22.31 9.20 -16.01
N GLN A 23 -22.06 7.95 -16.41
CA GLN A 23 -21.22 7.69 -17.57
C GLN A 23 -21.77 8.38 -18.84
N GLY A 24 -20.88 9.02 -19.59
CA GLY A 24 -21.19 9.80 -20.78
C GLY A 24 -21.69 11.22 -20.51
N MET A 25 -21.82 11.63 -19.25
CA MET A 25 -22.14 13.00 -18.85
C MET A 25 -21.17 14.00 -19.52
N PRO A 26 -21.64 15.07 -20.16
CA PRO A 26 -20.75 16.08 -20.72
C PRO A 26 -19.93 16.75 -19.60
N VAL A 27 -18.66 16.97 -19.86
CA VAL A 27 -17.77 17.75 -18.98
C VAL A 27 -17.43 19.04 -19.71
N GLU A 28 -17.75 20.16 -19.08
CA GLU A 28 -17.68 21.49 -19.67
C GLU A 28 -16.74 22.39 -18.85
N ALA A 29 -16.15 23.37 -19.52
CA ALA A 29 -15.49 24.49 -18.86
C ALA A 29 -16.56 25.46 -18.32
N ASP A 30 -16.17 26.36 -17.42
CA ASP A 30 -17.05 27.36 -16.81
C ASP A 30 -17.76 28.27 -17.81
N ASN A 31 -17.14 28.51 -18.97
CA ASN A 31 -17.69 29.23 -20.11
C ASN A 31 -18.69 28.41 -20.97
N GLY A 32 -19.07 27.19 -20.54
CA GLY A 32 -20.02 26.32 -21.23
C GLY A 32 -19.43 25.53 -22.40
N ARG A 33 -18.11 25.59 -22.61
CA ARG A 33 -17.46 24.84 -23.68
C ARG A 33 -17.29 23.38 -23.32
N LEU A 34 -17.70 22.48 -24.22
CA LEU A 34 -17.46 21.04 -24.07
C LEU A 34 -15.96 20.70 -24.09
N LEU A 35 -15.48 20.08 -23.01
CA LEU A 35 -14.12 19.56 -22.85
C LEU A 35 -14.05 18.08 -23.23
N GLY A 36 -15.08 17.31 -22.86
CA GLY A 36 -15.17 15.89 -23.13
C GLY A 36 -16.41 15.26 -22.51
N ARG A 37 -16.36 13.95 -22.29
CA ARG A 37 -17.42 13.21 -21.59
C ARG A 37 -16.82 12.41 -20.45
N LEU A 38 -17.53 12.35 -19.34
CA LEU A 38 -17.18 11.50 -18.22
C LEU A 38 -17.23 10.04 -18.66
N ASP A 39 -16.17 9.30 -18.39
CA ASP A 39 -15.99 7.91 -18.81
C ASP A 39 -16.04 6.98 -17.59
N GLU A 40 -15.43 7.40 -16.49
CA GLU A 40 -15.29 6.64 -15.24
C GLU A 40 -15.10 7.63 -14.07
N ALA A 41 -15.48 7.22 -12.86
CA ALA A 41 -15.21 7.94 -11.61
C ALA A 41 -14.43 7.04 -10.65
N ARG A 42 -13.27 7.50 -10.18
CA ARG A 42 -12.39 6.74 -9.29
C ARG A 42 -12.57 7.21 -7.86
N CYS A 43 -13.18 6.33 -7.07
CA CYS A 43 -13.52 6.56 -5.67
C CYS A 43 -12.56 5.73 -4.78
N PRO A 44 -11.69 6.37 -4.00
CA PRO A 44 -10.74 5.64 -3.16
C PRO A 44 -11.32 5.06 -1.88
N GLY A 45 -12.58 5.38 -1.55
CA GLY A 45 -13.32 4.88 -0.39
C GLY A 45 -14.69 4.29 -0.77
N LEU A 46 -15.38 3.76 0.24
CA LEU A 46 -16.73 3.19 0.12
C LEU A 46 -17.83 4.25 0.13
N ASP A 47 -17.48 5.52 0.34
CA ASP A 47 -18.40 6.66 0.34
C ASP A 47 -18.84 7.10 -1.07
N HIS A 48 -18.31 6.43 -2.11
CA HIS A 48 -18.52 6.74 -3.52
C HIS A 48 -18.17 8.18 -3.91
N VAL A 49 -17.36 8.87 -3.11
CA VAL A 49 -16.88 10.22 -3.44
C VAL A 49 -15.72 10.07 -4.41
N ALA A 50 -15.95 10.52 -5.64
CA ALA A 50 -14.94 10.50 -6.67
C ALA A 50 -13.86 11.53 -6.32
N GLN A 51 -12.61 11.07 -6.24
CA GLN A 51 -11.44 11.95 -6.14
C GLN A 51 -10.86 12.26 -7.51
N TRP A 52 -10.96 11.30 -8.44
CA TRP A 52 -10.54 11.48 -9.82
C TRP A 52 -11.65 11.08 -10.78
N LEU A 53 -11.80 11.87 -11.84
CA LEU A 53 -12.74 11.67 -12.92
C LEU A 53 -11.95 11.37 -14.18
N VAL A 54 -12.27 10.28 -14.86
CA VAL A 54 -11.72 9.99 -16.19
C VAL A 54 -12.61 10.68 -17.20
N VAL A 55 -12.06 11.70 -17.87
CA VAL A 55 -12.74 12.42 -18.94
C VAL A 55 -12.15 11.97 -20.26
N ARG A 56 -13.02 11.58 -21.18
CA ARG A 56 -12.66 11.10 -22.52
C ARG A 56 -13.00 12.14 -23.58
N ARG A 57 -12.07 12.35 -24.51
CA ARG A 57 -12.24 13.15 -25.72
C ARG A 57 -11.96 12.30 -26.95
N GLY A 58 -12.98 12.00 -27.73
CA GLY A 58 -12.85 11.05 -28.85
C GLY A 58 -12.66 9.61 -28.36
N LEU A 59 -11.90 8.80 -29.12
CA LEU A 59 -11.78 7.35 -28.87
C LEU A 59 -10.65 6.98 -27.91
N ALA A 60 -9.50 7.67 -27.98
CA ALA A 60 -8.29 7.27 -27.25
C ALA A 60 -7.79 8.29 -26.21
N ASP A 61 -8.23 9.55 -26.27
CA ASP A 61 -7.73 10.60 -25.39
C ASP A 61 -8.52 10.61 -24.08
N ARG A 62 -8.03 9.85 -23.08
CA ARG A 62 -8.59 9.78 -21.73
C ARG A 62 -7.65 10.50 -20.77
N ARG A 63 -8.20 11.39 -19.95
CA ARG A 63 -7.45 12.25 -19.02
C ARG A 63 -8.10 12.24 -17.64
N LEU A 64 -7.27 12.38 -16.61
CA LEU A 64 -7.71 12.46 -15.24
C LEU A 64 -7.93 13.90 -14.83
N LEU A 65 -9.10 14.16 -14.26
CA LEU A 65 -9.48 15.43 -13.66
C LEU A 65 -9.69 15.19 -12.17
N THR A 66 -9.07 15.99 -11.31
CA THR A 66 -9.31 15.93 -9.87
C THR A 66 -10.65 16.58 -9.53
N ASN A 67 -11.35 16.06 -8.52
CA ASN A 67 -12.64 16.59 -8.09
C ASN A 67 -12.59 18.07 -7.68
N GLY A 68 -11.46 18.57 -7.16
CA GLY A 68 -11.29 19.99 -6.80
C GLY A 68 -11.37 20.97 -7.98
N ARG A 69 -11.29 20.47 -9.23
CA ARG A 69 -11.48 21.27 -10.45
C ARG A 69 -12.96 21.36 -10.85
N VAL A 70 -13.86 20.64 -10.18
CA VAL A 70 -15.30 20.63 -10.46
C VAL A 70 -15.96 21.81 -9.75
N LYS A 71 -16.75 22.60 -10.49
CA LYS A 71 -17.53 23.74 -10.00
C LYS A 71 -19.01 23.41 -9.74
N GLY A 72 -19.43 22.17 -10.01
CA GLY A 72 -20.82 21.71 -9.82
C GLY A 72 -21.45 21.18 -11.11
N GLY A 73 -22.78 21.00 -11.08
CA GLY A 73 -23.57 20.51 -12.20
C GLY A 73 -24.37 21.63 -12.88
N ARG A 74 -24.52 21.56 -14.21
CA ARG A 74 -25.39 22.48 -14.98
C ARG A 74 -26.09 21.72 -16.08
N GLY A 75 -27.43 21.64 -16.03
CA GLY A 75 -28.23 21.07 -17.13
C GLY A 75 -27.87 19.64 -17.50
N GLY A 76 -27.44 18.82 -16.53
CA GLY A 76 -26.98 17.45 -16.77
C GLY A 76 -25.53 17.32 -17.26
N SER A 77 -24.77 18.43 -17.27
CA SER A 77 -23.32 18.47 -17.52
C SER A 77 -22.55 18.74 -16.22
N LEU A 78 -21.32 18.25 -16.13
CA LEU A 78 -20.36 18.59 -15.09
C LEU A 78 -19.59 19.86 -15.51
N VAL A 79 -19.58 20.89 -14.67
CA VAL A 79 -18.84 22.13 -14.93
C VAL A 79 -17.53 22.11 -14.19
N THR A 80 -16.46 22.57 -14.85
CA THR A 80 -15.09 22.57 -14.32
C THR A 80 -14.44 23.94 -14.51
N ASP A 81 -13.39 24.22 -13.75
CA ASP A 81 -12.52 25.39 -13.94
C ASP A 81 -11.42 25.18 -15.00
N LEU A 82 -11.41 24.04 -15.70
CA LEU A 82 -10.37 23.65 -16.63
C LEU A 82 -10.42 24.48 -17.92
N ARG A 83 -9.28 25.09 -18.28
CA ARG A 83 -9.09 25.76 -19.57
C ARG A 83 -8.76 24.74 -20.66
N ARG A 84 -9.06 25.09 -21.91
CA ARG A 84 -8.91 24.17 -23.06
C ARG A 84 -7.45 23.73 -23.28
N ASP A 85 -6.52 24.64 -23.09
CA ASP A 85 -5.08 24.45 -23.23
C ASP A 85 -4.50 23.55 -22.13
N GLU A 86 -5.08 23.55 -20.93
CA GLU A 86 -4.70 22.68 -19.82
C GLU A 86 -5.07 21.20 -20.05
N TRP A 87 -5.93 20.88 -21.02
CA TRP A 87 -6.33 19.49 -21.30
C TRP A 87 -5.11 18.58 -21.56
N ARG A 88 -4.12 19.08 -22.29
CA ARG A 88 -2.93 18.30 -22.65
C ARG A 88 -1.95 18.10 -21.49
N SER A 89 -2.02 18.96 -20.47
CA SER A 89 -1.20 18.83 -19.26
C SER A 89 -1.86 17.95 -18.20
N LEU A 90 -3.13 17.54 -18.38
CA LEU A 90 -3.76 16.59 -17.47
C LEU A 90 -3.09 15.21 -17.57
N THR A 91 -3.02 14.53 -16.43
CA THR A 91 -2.47 13.18 -16.35
C THR A 91 -3.26 12.22 -17.25
N PRO A 92 -2.60 11.40 -18.07
CA PRO A 92 -3.25 10.35 -18.83
C PRO A 92 -4.00 9.36 -17.92
N ALA A 93 -5.20 8.95 -18.34
CA ALA A 93 -5.88 7.82 -17.72
C ALA A 93 -5.35 6.51 -18.32
N LEU A 94 -4.40 5.90 -17.62
CA LEU A 94 -3.76 4.64 -17.99
C LEU A 94 -4.61 3.45 -17.52
N SER A 95 -4.47 2.33 -18.25
CA SER A 95 -4.86 1.02 -17.73
C SER A 95 -3.89 0.56 -16.65
N ASP A 96 -4.32 -0.38 -15.82
CA ASP A 96 -3.47 -0.93 -14.77
C ASP A 96 -2.25 -1.66 -15.34
N ASP A 97 -2.37 -2.32 -16.51
CA ASP A 97 -1.24 -2.95 -17.21
C ASP A 97 -0.24 -1.92 -17.74
N ALA A 98 -0.72 -0.84 -18.37
CA ALA A 98 0.16 0.21 -18.87
C ALA A 98 0.86 0.99 -17.75
N LEU A 99 0.25 1.08 -16.57
CA LEU A 99 0.92 1.63 -15.39
C LEU A 99 1.88 0.61 -14.78
N ARG A 100 1.54 -0.68 -14.77
CA ARG A 100 2.41 -1.76 -14.28
C ARG A 100 3.75 -1.76 -15.00
N GLU A 101 3.74 -1.69 -16.33
CA GLU A 101 4.97 -1.62 -17.13
C GLU A 101 5.86 -0.44 -16.70
N ARG A 102 5.27 0.76 -16.54
CA ARG A 102 6.01 1.96 -16.09
C ARG A 102 6.55 1.82 -14.67
N VAL A 103 5.77 1.23 -13.77
CA VAL A 103 6.19 0.99 -12.38
C VAL A 103 7.35 0.00 -12.34
N GLU A 104 7.26 -1.09 -13.11
CA GLU A 104 8.32 -2.09 -13.21
C GLU A 104 9.60 -1.49 -13.80
N GLU A 105 9.49 -0.72 -14.89
CA GLU A 105 10.60 0.02 -15.49
C GLU A 105 11.26 0.97 -14.48
N ALA A 106 10.49 1.82 -13.79
CA ALA A 106 11.03 2.75 -12.82
C ALA A 106 11.71 2.08 -11.61
N LEU A 107 11.29 0.86 -11.25
CA LEU A 107 11.92 0.07 -10.20
C LEU A 107 13.18 -0.65 -10.68
N VAL A 108 13.28 -0.99 -11.97
CA VAL A 108 14.45 -1.63 -12.60
C VAL A 108 15.53 -0.61 -12.99
N GLU A 109 15.15 0.47 -13.67
CA GLU A 109 16.05 1.56 -14.10
C GLU A 109 16.75 2.27 -12.94
N ALA A 110 16.16 2.18 -11.74
CA ALA A 110 16.74 2.71 -10.53
C ALA A 110 18.13 2.11 -10.17
N GLY A 111 18.59 1.07 -10.88
CA GLY A 111 20.01 0.72 -10.95
C GLY A 111 20.67 0.35 -9.62
N ASP A 112 19.88 0.02 -8.59
CA ASP A 112 20.40 -0.47 -7.32
C ASP A 112 20.50 -2.00 -7.41
N PRO A 113 21.70 -2.62 -7.29
CA PRO A 113 21.88 -4.08 -7.22
C PRO A 113 21.02 -4.76 -6.14
N SER A 114 20.44 -3.98 -5.22
CA SER A 114 19.49 -4.39 -4.20
C SER A 114 18.09 -4.80 -4.71
N VAL A 115 17.79 -4.82 -6.03
CA VAL A 115 16.48 -5.25 -6.62
C VAL A 115 15.96 -6.59 -6.07
N SER A 116 16.81 -7.36 -5.38
CA SER A 116 16.42 -8.44 -4.46
C SER A 116 15.20 -8.13 -3.57
N PHE A 117 15.06 -6.89 -3.06
CA PHE A 117 13.92 -6.54 -2.19
C PHE A 117 12.58 -6.45 -2.93
N LEU A 118 12.55 -6.34 -4.27
CA LEU A 118 11.28 -6.46 -5.00
C LEU A 118 10.64 -7.83 -4.81
N ARG A 119 11.44 -8.88 -4.56
CA ARG A 119 10.93 -10.23 -4.28
C ARG A 119 10.16 -10.31 -2.96
N THR A 120 10.40 -9.37 -2.05
CA THR A 120 9.73 -9.32 -0.75
C THR A 120 8.59 -8.32 -0.73
N LEU A 121 8.31 -7.67 -1.87
CA LEU A 121 7.19 -6.75 -2.05
C LEU A 121 6.16 -7.36 -3.02
N VAL A 122 4.90 -7.26 -2.64
CA VAL A 122 3.75 -7.52 -3.49
C VAL A 122 3.18 -6.18 -3.93
N ILE A 123 3.15 -5.95 -5.25
CA ILE A 123 2.64 -4.72 -5.84
C ILE A 123 1.35 -5.01 -6.60
N ARG A 124 0.26 -4.37 -6.16
CA ARG A 124 -1.04 -4.37 -6.84
C ARG A 124 -1.34 -2.97 -7.36
N ILE A 125 -1.91 -2.90 -8.55
CA ILE A 125 -2.28 -1.63 -9.19
C ILE A 125 -3.77 -1.71 -9.50
N GLU A 126 -4.52 -0.72 -9.02
CA GLU A 126 -5.96 -0.62 -9.25
C GLU A 126 -6.35 0.84 -9.50
N ALA A 127 -6.83 1.11 -10.71
CA ALA A 127 -7.26 2.44 -11.14
C ALA A 127 -6.15 3.51 -10.96
N GLN A 128 -4.93 3.15 -11.36
CA GLN A 128 -3.71 3.96 -11.20
C GLN A 128 -3.27 4.27 -9.75
N ARG A 129 -3.80 3.52 -8.78
CA ARG A 129 -3.31 3.54 -7.40
C ARG A 129 -2.44 2.32 -7.15
N VAL A 130 -1.30 2.52 -6.52
CA VAL A 130 -0.32 1.48 -6.26
C VAL A 130 -0.42 1.06 -4.80
N PHE A 131 -0.72 -0.21 -4.57
CA PHE A 131 -0.74 -0.85 -3.26
C PHE A 131 0.51 -1.71 -3.13
N VAL A 132 1.31 -1.44 -2.10
CA VAL A 132 2.57 -2.16 -1.85
C VAL A 132 2.52 -2.79 -0.48
N GLU A 133 2.68 -4.10 -0.43
CA GLU A 133 2.68 -4.89 0.80
C GLU A 133 3.97 -5.71 0.88
N GLY A 134 4.53 -5.93 2.07
CA GLY A 134 5.71 -6.79 2.20
C GLY A 134 6.71 -6.32 3.24
N TYR A 135 7.99 -6.63 3.00
CA TYR A 135 9.06 -6.42 3.98
C TYR A 135 10.26 -5.70 3.40
N LEU A 136 10.82 -4.76 4.16
CA LEU A 136 12.06 -4.06 3.83
C LEU A 136 13.00 -3.99 5.04
N SER A 137 14.30 -3.86 4.78
CA SER A 137 15.29 -3.90 5.86
C SER A 137 15.28 -2.68 6.79
N GLY A 138 14.56 -1.61 6.44
CA GLY A 138 14.50 -0.42 7.29
C GLY A 138 13.77 0.77 6.66
N PRO A 139 13.49 1.81 7.47
CA PRO A 139 12.65 2.95 7.06
C PRO A 139 13.17 3.71 5.84
N ARG A 140 14.49 3.90 5.73
CA ARG A 140 15.09 4.60 4.57
C ARG A 140 14.76 3.93 3.23
N ARG A 141 14.73 2.59 3.19
CA ARG A 141 14.35 1.84 1.99
C ARG A 141 12.87 1.99 1.67
N VAL A 142 12.01 2.07 2.69
CA VAL A 142 10.58 2.34 2.52
C VAL A 142 10.38 3.73 1.89
N GLU A 143 11.00 4.76 2.45
CA GLU A 143 10.91 6.13 1.93
C GLU A 143 11.39 6.23 0.48
N GLU A 144 12.50 5.57 0.17
CA GLU A 144 13.05 5.53 -1.17
C GLU A 144 12.15 4.80 -2.17
N ALA A 145 11.60 3.64 -1.80
CA ALA A 145 10.64 2.91 -2.64
C ALA A 145 9.38 3.75 -2.91
N VAL A 146 8.81 4.36 -1.86
CA VAL A 146 7.62 5.21 -1.98
C VAL A 146 7.91 6.45 -2.83
N ARG A 147 9.05 7.11 -2.63
CA ARG A 147 9.45 8.28 -3.43
C ARG A 147 9.54 7.94 -4.91
N ARG A 148 10.12 6.79 -5.26
CA ARG A 148 10.21 6.33 -6.65
C ARG A 148 8.85 6.04 -7.25
N LEU A 149 8.03 5.26 -6.56
CA LEU A 149 6.68 4.95 -7.03
C LEU A 149 5.83 6.20 -7.26
N ARG A 150 5.95 7.21 -6.39
CA ARG A 150 5.27 8.50 -6.55
C ARG A 150 5.80 9.33 -7.72
N ALA A 151 7.04 9.10 -8.16
CA ALA A 151 7.63 9.80 -9.29
C ALA A 151 7.23 9.19 -10.64
N VAL A 152 6.66 7.98 -10.65
CA VAL A 152 6.17 7.33 -11.88
C VAL A 152 4.98 8.10 -12.44
N GLU A 153 5.11 8.55 -13.69
CA GLU A 153 4.03 9.25 -14.37
C GLU A 153 2.76 8.38 -14.42
N GLY A 154 1.65 8.97 -14.00
CA GLY A 154 0.37 8.29 -13.95
C GLY A 154 0.05 7.61 -12.63
N VAL A 155 0.97 7.53 -11.66
CA VAL A 155 0.63 7.09 -10.30
C VAL A 155 -0.15 8.19 -9.58
N LEU A 156 -1.36 7.87 -9.11
CA LEU A 156 -2.21 8.81 -8.38
C LEU A 156 -2.00 8.75 -6.87
N GLU A 157 -1.79 7.55 -6.36
CA GLU A 157 -1.64 7.29 -4.95
C GLU A 157 -0.74 6.09 -4.75
N VAL A 158 0.08 6.14 -3.69
CA VAL A 158 0.86 5.00 -3.23
C VAL A 158 0.43 4.70 -1.80
N ARG A 159 -0.17 3.52 -1.59
CA ARG A 159 -0.53 2.99 -0.27
C ARG A 159 0.40 1.86 0.09
N THR A 160 0.99 1.94 1.27
CA THR A 160 1.95 0.93 1.73
C THR A 160 1.45 0.22 2.99
N ARG A 161 1.69 -1.08 3.04
CA ARG A 161 1.66 -1.92 4.25
C ARG A 161 2.96 -2.70 4.29
N ILE A 162 4.06 -1.97 4.47
CA ILE A 162 5.41 -2.52 4.53
C ILE A 162 5.83 -2.57 5.99
N LEU A 163 6.29 -3.72 6.45
CA LEU A 163 6.91 -3.88 7.77
C LEU A 163 8.42 -3.89 7.60
N THR A 164 9.11 -3.20 8.51
CA THR A 164 10.56 -3.17 8.52
C THR A 164 11.16 -4.16 9.50
N ASP A 165 12.38 -4.62 9.19
CA ASP A 165 13.13 -5.52 10.08
C ASP A 165 13.23 -4.96 11.52
N PRO A 166 13.58 -3.68 11.77
CA PRO A 166 13.60 -3.12 13.12
C PRO A 166 12.23 -3.09 13.81
N GLU A 167 11.13 -2.86 13.07
CA GLU A 167 9.78 -2.88 13.64
C GLU A 167 9.39 -4.29 14.10
N LEU A 168 9.72 -5.30 13.29
CA LEU A 168 9.49 -6.70 13.62
C LEU A 168 10.36 -7.16 14.79
N GLU A 169 11.65 -6.81 14.79
CA GLU A 169 12.56 -7.07 15.91
C GLU A 169 12.01 -6.50 17.22
N ALA A 170 11.58 -5.23 17.19
CA ALA A 170 11.03 -4.58 18.37
C ALA A 170 9.69 -5.21 18.81
N ALA A 171 8.83 -5.61 17.88
CA ALA A 171 7.56 -6.27 18.19
C ALA A 171 7.78 -7.64 18.84
N VAL A 172 8.69 -8.46 18.29
CA VAL A 172 9.02 -9.78 18.84
C VAL A 172 9.76 -9.66 20.17
N ALA A 173 10.72 -8.75 20.29
CA ALA A 173 11.42 -8.52 21.56
C ALA A 173 10.45 -8.11 22.68
N ARG A 174 9.47 -7.23 22.37
CA ARG A 174 8.39 -6.90 23.31
C ARG A 174 7.56 -8.13 23.67
N ALA A 175 7.11 -8.93 22.70
CA ALA A 175 6.30 -10.11 22.98
C ALA A 175 7.03 -11.10 23.90
N LEU A 176 8.32 -11.36 23.65
CA LEU A 176 9.15 -12.21 24.50
C LEU A 176 9.33 -11.66 25.92
N ALA A 177 9.49 -10.34 26.06
CA ALA A 177 9.64 -9.71 27.36
C ALA A 177 8.37 -9.77 28.24
N HIS A 178 7.18 -9.81 27.61
CA HIS A 178 5.89 -9.86 28.32
C HIS A 178 5.46 -11.28 28.72
N ASP A 179 6.04 -12.33 28.13
CA ASP A 179 5.73 -13.70 28.50
C ASP A 179 6.63 -14.17 29.65
N ALA A 180 6.01 -14.61 30.76
CA ALA A 180 6.74 -15.02 31.96
C ALA A 180 7.76 -16.15 31.74
N ARG A 181 7.61 -16.96 30.69
CA ARG A 181 8.52 -18.08 30.39
C ARG A 181 9.79 -17.64 29.68
N THR A 182 9.75 -16.50 28.97
CA THR A 182 10.88 -15.97 28.20
C THR A 182 11.39 -14.64 28.75
N SER A 183 10.64 -14.03 29.66
CA SER A 183 11.04 -12.82 30.36
C SER A 183 12.32 -13.07 31.17
N GLY A 184 13.31 -12.20 31.00
CA GLY A 184 14.62 -12.33 31.65
C GLY A 184 15.64 -13.21 30.91
N GLU A 185 15.25 -13.91 29.85
CA GLU A 185 16.18 -14.68 29.02
C GLU A 185 16.95 -13.76 28.07
N ALA A 186 18.24 -14.05 27.86
CA ALA A 186 19.12 -13.27 26.99
C ALA A 186 18.93 -13.65 25.50
N ILE A 187 17.71 -13.49 24.99
CA ILE A 187 17.35 -13.82 23.61
C ILE A 187 17.58 -12.61 22.70
N ARG A 188 18.48 -12.74 21.72
CA ARG A 188 18.66 -11.77 20.66
C ARG A 188 17.70 -12.06 19.52
N VAL A 189 16.92 -11.06 19.14
CA VAL A 189 16.04 -11.10 17.97
C VAL A 189 16.73 -10.39 16.82
N ARG A 190 16.70 -11.00 15.63
CA ARG A 190 17.15 -10.40 14.38
C ARG A 190 16.10 -10.64 13.30
N ALA A 191 15.79 -9.65 12.49
CA ALA A 191 14.93 -9.81 11.32
C ALA A 191 15.75 -9.63 10.03
N VAL A 192 15.40 -10.43 9.02
CA VAL A 192 15.98 -10.31 7.67
C VAL A 192 14.87 -10.43 6.64
N LEU A 193 14.45 -9.27 6.13
CA LEU A 193 13.34 -9.11 5.19
C LEU A 193 12.09 -9.88 5.64
N GLY A 194 11.68 -9.66 6.89
CA GLY A 194 10.51 -10.29 7.49
C GLY A 194 10.77 -11.62 8.21
N ARG A 195 11.83 -12.36 7.87
CA ARG A 195 12.14 -13.62 8.58
C ARG A 195 12.81 -13.33 9.92
N ILE A 196 12.29 -13.89 11.00
CA ILE A 196 12.84 -13.73 12.35
C ILE A 196 13.86 -14.83 12.65
N GLU A 197 15.00 -14.44 13.21
CA GLU A 197 16.03 -15.31 13.77
C GLU A 197 16.11 -15.06 15.29
N LEU A 198 15.93 -16.12 16.09
CA LEU A 198 16.13 -16.09 17.53
C LEU A 198 17.49 -16.69 17.87
N LEU A 199 18.36 -15.92 18.53
CA LEU A 199 19.77 -16.25 18.76
C LEU A 199 20.11 -16.14 20.25
N GLY A 200 20.96 -17.03 20.76
CA GLY A 200 21.47 -16.96 22.13
C GLY A 200 21.43 -18.28 22.89
N GLN A 201 21.71 -18.21 24.18
CA GLN A 201 21.55 -19.33 25.11
C GLN A 201 20.34 -19.09 26.00
N VAL A 202 19.60 -20.16 26.29
CA VAL A 202 18.42 -20.11 27.15
C VAL A 202 18.51 -21.14 28.27
N SER A 203 17.78 -20.91 29.37
CA SER A 203 17.83 -21.79 30.54
C SER A 203 17.39 -23.23 30.28
N SER A 204 16.52 -23.47 29.28
CA SER A 204 16.04 -24.82 28.96
C SER A 204 15.48 -24.95 27.54
N ALA A 205 15.30 -26.19 27.08
CA ALA A 205 14.62 -26.47 25.83
C ALA A 205 13.15 -25.99 25.83
N GLY A 206 12.48 -26.01 26.99
CA GLY A 206 11.12 -25.51 27.13
C GLY A 206 11.02 -24.01 26.86
N VAL A 207 12.02 -23.24 27.28
CA VAL A 207 12.12 -21.80 26.97
C VAL A 207 12.36 -21.57 25.49
N ALA A 208 13.26 -22.33 24.85
CA ALA A 208 13.46 -22.23 23.40
C ALA A 208 12.16 -22.46 22.61
N SER A 209 11.39 -23.49 22.97
CA SER A 209 10.09 -23.78 22.34
C SER A 209 9.01 -22.76 22.69
N ALA A 210 9.08 -22.11 23.85
CA ALA A 210 8.18 -21.01 24.19
C ALA A 210 8.49 -19.78 23.32
N ALA A 211 9.77 -19.40 23.23
CA ALA A 211 10.22 -18.25 22.46
C ALA A 211 9.86 -18.36 20.97
N ASP A 212 10.08 -19.54 20.38
CA ASP A 212 9.71 -19.83 18.99
C ASP A 212 8.21 -19.60 18.73
N ARG A 213 7.35 -20.18 19.59
CA ARG A 213 5.89 -20.04 19.49
C ARG A 213 5.43 -18.60 19.68
N ILE A 214 5.98 -17.90 20.68
CA ILE A 214 5.62 -16.49 20.93
C ILE A 214 5.97 -15.65 19.71
N ALA A 215 7.20 -15.77 19.20
CA ALA A 215 7.64 -15.04 18.02
C ALA A 215 6.74 -15.32 16.80
N ALA A 216 6.32 -16.57 16.60
CA ALA A 216 5.44 -16.96 15.49
C ALA A 216 4.01 -16.39 15.60
N THR A 217 3.55 -15.99 16.79
CA THR A 217 2.24 -15.36 16.99
C THR A 217 2.24 -13.84 16.80
N VAL A 218 3.42 -13.22 16.64
CA VAL A 218 3.51 -11.76 16.48
C VAL A 218 2.94 -11.36 15.12
N PRO A 219 1.98 -10.41 15.08
CA PRO A 219 1.40 -9.93 13.82
C PRO A 219 2.47 -9.46 12.83
N GLY A 220 2.40 -9.96 11.60
CA GLY A 220 3.35 -9.61 10.54
C GLY A 220 4.63 -10.45 10.54
N VAL A 221 4.78 -11.45 11.41
CA VAL A 221 5.88 -12.43 11.32
C VAL A 221 5.48 -13.58 10.39
N PRO A 222 6.10 -13.72 9.21
CA PRO A 222 5.80 -14.80 8.27
C PRO A 222 6.49 -16.13 8.63
N ALA A 223 7.66 -16.06 9.30
CA ALA A 223 8.44 -17.23 9.65
C ALA A 223 9.44 -16.91 10.76
N VAL A 224 9.73 -17.92 11.59
CA VAL A 224 10.72 -17.88 12.67
C VAL A 224 11.74 -18.99 12.44
N ARG A 225 13.01 -18.69 12.69
CA ARG A 225 14.11 -19.65 12.78
C ARG A 225 14.78 -19.52 14.12
N THR A 226 14.82 -20.61 14.86
CA THR A 226 15.38 -20.65 16.20
C THR A 226 16.78 -21.26 16.17
N TYR A 227 17.73 -20.49 16.68
CA TYR A 227 19.14 -20.84 16.89
C TYR A 227 19.49 -20.74 18.39
N LEU A 228 18.49 -20.96 19.25
CA LEU A 228 18.65 -20.92 20.70
C LEU A 228 19.24 -22.24 21.20
N THR A 229 20.29 -22.15 22.01
CA THR A 229 20.94 -23.31 22.60
C THR A 229 20.54 -23.42 24.08
N PRO A 230 19.85 -24.50 24.50
CA PRO A 230 19.58 -24.74 25.91
C PRO A 230 20.88 -24.89 26.71
N ALA A 231 20.93 -24.31 27.89
CA ALA A 231 22.00 -24.57 28.84
C ALA A 231 22.03 -26.09 29.18
N PRO A 232 23.22 -26.67 29.37
CA PRO A 232 23.31 -28.06 29.79
C PRO A 232 22.56 -28.24 31.11
N ALA A 233 21.72 -29.27 31.20
CA ALA A 233 21.07 -29.62 32.44
C ALA A 233 22.15 -29.88 33.48
N GLN A 234 22.26 -29.02 34.50
CA GLN A 234 23.15 -29.30 35.61
C GLN A 234 22.65 -30.60 36.23
N ALA A 235 23.44 -31.66 36.08
CA ALA A 235 23.19 -32.92 36.77
C ALA A 235 23.07 -32.58 38.25
N SER A 236 21.86 -32.73 38.81
CA SER A 236 21.67 -32.65 40.24
C SER A 236 22.49 -33.78 40.85
N GLY A 237 23.72 -33.44 41.24
CA GLY A 237 24.55 -34.27 42.07
C GLY A 237 23.89 -34.37 43.43
N SER A 238 22.95 -35.30 43.57
CA SER A 238 22.55 -35.84 44.86
C SER A 238 23.75 -36.58 45.46
N ARG A 239 24.66 -35.80 46.04
CA ARG A 239 25.45 -36.24 47.18
C ARG A 239 24.48 -36.34 48.36
N THR A 240 23.90 -37.52 48.54
CA THR A 240 23.59 -37.97 49.90
C THR A 240 24.64 -38.99 50.26
N ARG A 241 25.36 -38.64 51.31
CA ARG A 241 26.59 -39.22 51.83
C ARG A 241 26.20 -40.01 53.08
N ALA A 242 26.78 -41.22 53.20
CA ALA A 242 26.79 -42.12 54.36
C ALA A 242 25.48 -42.82 54.71
#